data_AF-A0A1M5G256-F1
#
_entry.id   AF-A0A1M5G256-F1
#
_cell.length_a   1.000
_cell.length_b   1.000
_cell.length_c   1.000
_cell.angle_alpha   90.00
_cell.angle_beta   90.00
_cell.angle_gamma   90.00
#
_symmetry.space_group_name_H-M   'P 1'
#
loop_
_entity.id
_entity.type
_entity.pdbx_description
1 polymer ?
#
loop_
_entity_poly.entity_id
_entity_poly.type
_entity_poly.pdbx_seq_one_letter_code
_entity_poly.pdbx_strand_id
1 'polypeptide(L)' 'MLCNKCGGVLSVIRIEKVPKDKKYIDYERLCDVECLKCNKVFYSQPYDNGKRINMVRKITRKDT' A
#
# COMPACT_ATOMS: atom_id res chain seq x y z
N MET A 1 -1.63 -0.97 -3.31
CA MET A 1 -1.43 -2.43 -3.09
C MET A 1 -2.80 -3.13 -3.09
N LEU A 2 -2.87 -4.43 -3.39
CA LEU A 2 -4.12 -5.22 -3.40
C LEU A 2 -4.06 -6.34 -2.35
N CYS A 3 -5.20 -6.67 -1.76
CA CYS A 3 -5.33 -7.75 -0.78
C CYS A 3 -5.27 -9.10 -1.46
N ASN A 4 -4.29 -9.94 -1.10
CA ASN A 4 -4.09 -11.26 -1.70
C ASN A 4 -5.25 -12.24 -1.43
N LYS A 5 -6.12 -11.97 -0.45
CA LYS A 5 -7.25 -12.84 -0.13
C LYS A 5 -8.52 -12.54 -0.94
N CYS A 6 -8.79 -11.28 -1.24
CA CYS A 6 -10.08 -10.85 -1.81
C CYS A 6 -9.97 -9.90 -3.01
N GLY A 7 -8.75 -9.53 -3.40
CA GLY A 7 -8.45 -8.58 -4.47
C GLY A 7 -8.82 -7.13 -4.15
N GLY A 8 -9.25 -6.83 -2.92
CA GLY A 8 -9.65 -5.48 -2.51
C GLY A 8 -8.47 -4.52 -2.40
N VAL A 9 -8.75 -3.22 -2.50
CA VAL A 9 -7.74 -2.17 -2.31
C VAL A 9 -7.28 -2.16 -0.85
N LEU A 10 -5.97 -2.08 -0.64
CA LEU A 10 -5.36 -1.87 0.67
C LEU A 10 -5.15 -0.36 0.87
N SER A 11 -5.70 0.18 1.95
CA SER A 11 -5.57 1.58 2.37
C SER A 11 -4.62 1.69 3.54
N VAL A 12 -3.71 2.67 3.52
CA VAL A 12 -2.77 2.91 4.63
C VAL A 12 -3.51 3.55 5.79
N ILE A 13 -3.42 2.93 6.97
CA ILE A 13 -4.06 3.42 8.21
C ILE A 13 -3.04 3.92 9.23
N ARG A 14 -1.79 3.44 9.18
CA ARG A 14 -0.70 3.89 10.04
C ARG A 14 0.62 3.80 9.30
N ILE A 15 1.49 4.78 9.45
CA ILE A 15 2.86 4.75 8.93
C ILE A 15 3.81 4.77 10.12
N GLU A 16 4.81 3.90 10.10
CA GLU A 16 5.88 3.88 11.08
C GLU A 16 6.64 5.21 11.10
N LYS A 17 6.91 5.73 12.29
CA LYS A 17 7.74 6.93 12.45
C LYS A 17 9.21 6.54 12.31
N VAL A 18 9.99 7.37 11.62
CA VAL A 18 11.44 7.19 11.58
C VAL A 18 11.99 7.41 12.99
N PRO A 19 12.83 6.51 13.52
CA PRO A 19 13.54 6.72 14.79
C PRO A 19 14.36 8.02 14.74
N LYS A 20 14.44 8.75 15.86
CA LYS A 20 15.13 10.06 15.92
C LYS A 20 16.61 10.00 15.49
N ASP A 21 17.24 8.84 15.67
CA ASP A 21 18.66 8.63 15.42
C ASP A 21 18.97 8.19 13.98
N LYS A 22 17.95 8.10 13.11
CA LYS A 22 18.10 7.68 11.71
C LYS A 22 17.68 8.79 10.74
N LYS A 23 18.42 8.89 9.63
CA LYS A 23 18.05 9.78 8.53
C LYS A 23 16.87 9.17 7.76
N TYR A 24 15.92 10.01 7.37
CA TYR A 24 14.70 9.61 6.65
C TYR A 24 14.98 8.87 5.33
N ILE A 25 16.11 9.19 4.67
CA ILE A 25 16.47 8.63 3.37
C ILE A 25 16.97 7.18 3.44
N ASP A 26 17.48 6.75 4.59
CA ASP A 26 18.10 5.45 4.82
C ASP A 26 17.19 4.48 5.60
N TYR A 27 15.94 4.90 5.87
CA TYR A 27 15.00 4.12 6.68
C TYR A 27 13.83 3.59 5.85
N GLU A 28 13.83 2.28 5.61
CA GLU A 28 12.70 1.56 5.04
C GLU A 28 11.56 1.48 6.07
N ARG A 29 10.65 2.45 5.99
CA ARG A 29 9.48 2.49 6.87
C ARG A 29 8.51 1.36 6.57
N LEU A 30 7.84 0.90 7.61
CA LEU A 30 6.67 0.05 7.50
C LEU A 30 5.37 0.85 7.63
N CYS A 31 4.27 0.27 7.17
CA CYS A 31 2.93 0.77 7.36
C CYS A 31 1.97 -0.36 7.72
N ASP A 32 0.90 0.01 8.39
CA ASP A 32 -0.27 -0.84 8.50
C ASP A 32 -1.27 -0.45 7.43
N VAL A 33 -1.90 -1.46 6.85
CA VAL A 33 -2.91 -1.27 5.82
C VAL A 33 -4.17 -2.06 6.14
N GLU A 34 -5.32 -1.50 5.81
CA GLU A 34 -6.62 -2.15 5.91
C GLU A 34 -7.17 -2.44 4.51
N CYS A 35 -7.71 -3.64 4.30
CA CYS A 35 -8.43 -3.93 3.08
C CYS A 35 -9.85 -3.35 3.11
N LEU A 36 -10.16 -2.44 2.20
CA LEU A 36 -11.48 -1.80 2.09
C LEU A 36 -12.62 -2.75 1.67
N LYS A 37 -12.30 -4.00 1.32
CA LYS A 37 -13.28 -5.01 0.90
C LYS A 37 -13.59 -6.04 1.98
N CYS A 38 -12.58 -6.47 2.75
CA CYS A 38 -12.76 -7.50 3.78
C CYS A 38 -12.43 -7.03 5.20
N ASN A 39 -12.14 -5.74 5.38
CA ASN A 39 -11.83 -5.08 6.66
C ASN A 39 -10.70 -5.76 7.45
N LYS A 40 -9.84 -6.50 6.75
CA LYS A 40 -8.69 -7.16 7.37
C LYS A 40 -7.53 -6.19 7.42
N VAL A 41 -6.95 -6.05 8.61
CA VAL A 41 -5.73 -5.28 8.85
C VAL A 41 -4.50 -6.16 8.61
N PHE A 42 -3.50 -5.59 7.92
CA PHE A 42 -2.19 -6.16 7.68
C PHE A 42 -1.15 -5.20 8.28
N TYR A 43 -0.39 -5.70 9.23
CA TYR A 43 0.63 -4.94 9.95
C TYR A 43 1.98 -5.05 9.25
N SER A 44 2.85 -4.07 9.50
CA SER A 44 4.28 -4.14 9.14
C SER A 44 4.55 -4.37 7.64
N GLN A 45 3.75 -3.77 6.76
CA GLN A 45 3.97 -3.82 5.31
C GLN A 45 5.01 -2.78 4.87
N PRO A 46 5.87 -3.05 3.87
CA PRO A 46 6.80 -2.04 3.36
C PRO A 46 6.06 -0.79 2.87
N TYR A 47 6.43 0.38 3.39
CA TYR A 47 5.87 1.65 2.95
C TYR A 47 6.64 2.17 1.73
N ASP A 48 6.00 2.11 0.57
CA ASP A 48 6.58 2.50 -0.71
C ASP A 48 6.63 4.02 -0.96
N ASN A 49 6.47 4.83 0.09
CA ASN A 49 6.41 6.29 0.04
C ASN A 49 5.32 6.84 -0.91
N GLY A 50 4.30 6.04 -1.25
CA GLY A 50 3.29 6.44 -2.24
C GLY A 50 3.86 6.55 -3.67
N LYS A 51 5.09 6.08 -3.93
CA LYS A 51 5.72 6.15 -5.26
C LYS A 51 5.15 5.13 -6.25
N ARG A 52 4.58 4.03 -5.76
CA ARG A 52 3.96 2.99 -6.60
C ARG A 52 2.44 3.12 -6.60
N ILE A 53 1.94 4.25 -7.11
CA ILE A 53 0.57 4.26 -7.66
C ILE A 53 0.63 3.33 -8.88
N ASN A 54 0.07 2.13 -8.75
CA ASN A 54 -0.04 1.19 -9.85
C ASN A 54 -0.73 1.88 -11.03
N MET A 55 -0.05 1.97 -12.18
CA MET A 55 -0.67 2.37 -13.43
C MET A 55 -1.85 1.46 -13.69
N VAL A 56 -3.07 2.00 -13.59
CA VAL A 56 -4.28 1.33 -14.06
C VAL A 56 -4.16 1.23 -15.57
N ARG A 57 -3.90 0.03 -16.09
CA ARG A 57 -3.86 -0.22 -17.52
C ARG A 57 -5.27 -0.04 -18.08
N LYS A 58 -5.49 0.96 -18.94
CA LYS A 58 -6.78 1.15 -19.62
C LYS A 58 -7.10 -0.12 -20.41
N ILE A 59 -8.21 -0.77 -20.08
CA ILE A 59 -8.78 -1.81 -20.93
C ILE A 59 -9.49 -1.07 -22.05
N THR A 60 -8.96 -1.14 -23.28
CA THR A 60 -9.73 -0.75 -24.45
C THR A 60 -10.83 -1.80 -24.61
N ARG A 61 -12.07 -1.48 -24.24
CA ARG A 61 -13.21 -2.22 -24.77
C ARG A 61 -13.18 -2.02 -26.27
N LYS A 62 -12.75 -3.03 -27.02
CA LYS A 62 -13.24 -3.19 -28.39
C LYS A 62 -14.58 -3.89 -28.24
N ASP A 63 -15.63 -3.10 -28.05
CA ASP A 63 -16.98 -3.52 -28.39
C ASP A 63 -17.05 -3.49 -29.93
N THR A 64 -16.67 -4.60 -30.58
CA THR A 64 -17.17 -5.11 -31.88
C THR A 64 -16.36 -6.33 -32.30
#